data_AF-A0A523E5E3-F1
#
_entry.id   AF-A0A523E5E3-F1
#
_cell.length_a   1.000
_cell.length_b   1.000
_cell.length_c   1.000
_cell.angle_alpha   90.00
_cell.angle_beta   90.00
_cell.angle_gamma   90.00
#
_symmetry.space_group_name_H-M   'P 1'
#
loop_
_entity.id
_entity.type
_entity.pdbx_description
1 polymer ?
#
loop_
_entity_poly.entity_id
_entity_poly.type
_entity_poly.pdbx_seq_one_letter_code
_entity_poly.pdbx_strand_id
1 'polypeptide(L)'
;MVATYVSFEVVRDESARARCFTLGYAAAMTTFKASLQLVNAYRDEVARLKLNEPEREWGIPAGMFDRIYQGVTNERNMELTTEMAAYFELERTGWREAGIWPREDFDWLESRILDGFGYVQEHGIAGRKARLDLFFDRVRQSAYTPMYAAQSILAEWIGDVRIAERPPLITIERIEAIESQLKPGDIILERRNWFLSNAFLPGFWPHAALYVGRIEDLRRLGIADDPRLETHLEEYLESASDGRDHTVIESVSEGVIFSSLTHSMHADYVAVLRPRLSEQEIGEAILRAFRHHGKPYDFEFDFFTADKLVCTELVYRAYEGMLRFDLVRMMGRDTYPALELVRKFGRERGQPDQELDFVLFLDAEPASGRANDATEDEFVASADRPSAFSH
;
A
#
# COMPACT_ATOMS: atom_id res chain seq x y z
N MET A 1 -5.67 6.67 8.25
CA MET A 1 -6.05 8.09 8.43
C MET A 1 -5.05 9.05 7.78
N VAL A 2 -3.74 8.79 7.88
CA VAL A 2 -2.70 9.73 7.42
C VAL A 2 -2.03 9.29 6.09
N ALA A 3 -2.10 8.01 5.73
CA ALA A 3 -1.44 7.49 4.52
C ALA A 3 -2.06 7.94 3.18
N THR A 4 -3.31 8.40 3.17
CA THR A 4 -4.09 8.62 1.93
C THR A 4 -3.89 10.01 1.29
N TYR A 5 -3.33 10.98 2.02
CA TYR A 5 -3.07 12.31 1.48
C TYR A 5 -1.68 12.44 0.83
N VAL A 6 -0.86 11.38 0.92
CA VAL A 6 0.56 11.37 0.54
C VAL A 6 0.77 11.27 -0.98
N SER A 7 -0.21 10.72 -1.70
CA SER A 7 -0.09 10.46 -3.14
C SER A 7 -0.30 11.69 -4.04
N PHE A 8 -0.49 12.90 -3.49
CA PHE A 8 -0.66 14.11 -4.30
C PHE A 8 0.57 14.40 -5.18
N GLU A 9 1.75 13.92 -4.78
CA GLU A 9 3.03 14.18 -5.44
C GLU A 9 3.16 13.57 -6.84
N VAL A 10 2.41 12.49 -7.12
CA VAL A 10 2.38 11.86 -8.47
C VAL A 10 1.63 12.73 -9.49
N VAL A 11 0.92 13.76 -9.02
CA VAL A 11 0.23 14.72 -9.87
C VAL A 11 1.26 15.67 -10.47
N ARG A 12 1.55 15.49 -11.76
CA ARG A 12 2.54 16.28 -12.52
C ARG A 12 2.18 17.77 -12.59
N ASP A 13 0.90 18.10 -12.66
CA ASP A 13 0.43 19.49 -12.69
C ASP A 13 0.50 20.12 -11.30
N GLU A 14 1.26 21.21 -11.14
CA GLU A 14 1.53 21.81 -9.83
C GLU A 14 0.27 22.35 -9.15
N SER A 15 -0.67 22.91 -9.93
CA SER A 15 -1.94 23.40 -9.40
C SER A 15 -2.86 22.26 -8.97
N ALA A 16 -2.94 21.18 -9.74
CA ALA A 16 -3.68 19.98 -9.36
C ALA A 16 -3.05 19.30 -8.14
N ARG A 17 -1.72 19.24 -8.05
CA ARG A 17 -0.98 18.73 -6.90
C ARG A 17 -1.32 19.52 -5.63
N ALA A 18 -1.27 20.85 -5.68
CA ALA A 18 -1.62 21.71 -4.55
C ALA A 18 -3.10 21.57 -4.14
N ARG A 19 -4.01 21.38 -5.10
CA ARG A 19 -5.42 21.08 -4.84
C ARG A 19 -5.62 19.73 -4.15
N CYS A 20 -4.95 18.68 -4.64
CA CYS A 20 -4.96 17.36 -4.02
C CYS A 20 -4.43 17.40 -2.59
N PHE A 21 -3.32 18.11 -2.35
CA PHE A 21 -2.77 18.30 -1.01
C PHE A 21 -3.78 18.98 -0.08
N THR A 22 -4.25 20.17 -0.44
CA THR A 22 -5.12 20.99 0.43
C THR A 22 -6.43 20.28 0.77
N LEU A 23 -7.03 19.58 -0.20
CA LEU A 23 -8.23 18.76 0.02
C LEU A 23 -7.94 17.55 0.93
N GLY A 24 -6.90 16.79 0.61
CA GLY A 24 -6.52 15.58 1.37
C GLY A 24 -6.14 15.91 2.81
N TYR A 25 -5.37 16.97 3.01
CA TYR A 25 -4.96 17.42 4.35
C TYR A 25 -6.14 17.95 5.17
N ALA A 26 -7.07 18.70 4.56
CA ALA A 26 -8.30 19.13 5.24
C ALA A 26 -9.17 17.94 5.70
N ALA A 27 -9.32 16.91 4.86
CA ALA A 27 -10.04 15.69 5.21
C ALA A 27 -9.34 14.92 6.34
N ALA A 28 -8.01 14.80 6.28
CA ALA A 28 -7.20 14.16 7.31
C ALA A 28 -7.35 14.87 8.67
N MET A 29 -7.21 16.19 8.70
CA MET A 29 -7.35 16.99 9.93
C MET A 29 -8.76 16.93 10.50
N THR A 30 -9.79 16.93 9.66
CA THR A 30 -11.19 16.75 10.09
C THR A 30 -11.39 15.39 10.76
N THR A 31 -10.87 14.32 10.15
CA THR A 31 -11.01 12.96 10.67
C THR A 31 -10.20 12.76 11.95
N PHE A 32 -8.99 13.32 12.01
CA PHE A 32 -8.14 13.25 13.19
C PHE A 32 -8.80 13.97 14.38
N LYS A 33 -9.35 15.16 14.15
CA LYS A 33 -10.11 15.90 15.15
C LYS A 33 -11.30 15.09 15.66
N ALA A 34 -12.14 14.56 14.78
CA ALA A 34 -13.30 13.77 15.17
C ALA A 34 -12.91 12.51 15.98
N SER A 35 -11.83 11.84 15.55
CA SER A 35 -11.29 10.67 16.24
C SER A 35 -10.77 11.01 17.63
N LEU A 36 -10.06 12.13 17.76
CA LEU A 36 -9.55 12.61 19.05
C LEU A 36 -10.68 13.04 19.98
N GLN A 37 -11.74 13.68 19.45
CA GLN A 37 -12.95 14.01 20.19
C GLN A 37 -13.61 12.74 20.76
N LEU A 38 -13.82 11.73 19.93
CA LEU A 38 -14.39 10.45 20.34
C LEU A 38 -13.54 9.80 21.43
N VAL A 39 -12.23 9.71 21.22
CA VAL A 39 -11.31 9.12 22.18
C VAL A 39 -11.31 9.90 23.48
N ASN A 40 -11.28 11.23 23.45
CA ASN A 40 -11.29 12.06 24.66
C ASN A 40 -12.59 11.95 25.45
N ALA A 41 -13.72 11.79 24.76
CA ALA A 41 -15.03 11.69 25.39
C ALA A 41 -15.26 10.34 26.11
N TYR A 42 -14.68 9.24 25.61
CA TYR A 42 -15.03 7.87 26.05
C TYR A 42 -13.82 7.03 26.49
N ARG A 43 -12.89 7.62 27.25
CA ARG A 43 -11.67 6.92 27.71
C ARG A 43 -11.89 5.90 28.83
N ASP A 44 -13.05 5.92 29.50
CA ASP A 44 -13.31 5.01 30.59
C ASP A 44 -13.50 3.57 30.09
N GLU A 45 -13.16 2.62 30.96
CA GLU A 45 -13.11 1.20 30.62
C GLU A 45 -14.48 0.65 30.18
N VAL A 46 -15.56 1.14 30.78
CA VAL A 46 -16.93 0.68 30.49
C VAL A 46 -17.40 1.19 29.14
N ALA A 47 -17.23 2.48 28.84
CA ALA A 47 -17.57 3.05 27.54
C ALA A 47 -16.71 2.44 26.42
N ARG A 48 -15.41 2.25 26.68
CA ARG A 48 -14.49 1.60 25.73
C ARG A 48 -14.89 0.16 25.41
N LEU A 49 -15.25 -0.64 26.41
CA LEU A 49 -15.76 -2.00 26.18
C LEU A 49 -17.01 -1.98 25.31
N LYS A 50 -17.96 -1.08 25.63
CA LYS A 50 -19.22 -0.97 24.89
C LYS A 50 -19.01 -0.52 23.43
N LEU A 51 -18.15 0.47 23.20
CA LEU A 51 -17.85 1.01 21.87
C LEU A 51 -17.01 0.05 20.99
N ASN A 52 -16.48 -1.02 21.58
CA ASN A 52 -15.80 -2.09 20.84
C ASN A 52 -16.71 -3.28 20.53
N GLU A 53 -17.97 -3.29 20.96
CA GLU A 53 -18.93 -4.28 20.50
C GLU A 53 -19.24 -4.05 19.01
N PRO A 54 -19.41 -5.11 18.21
CA PRO A 54 -19.79 -4.98 16.80
C PRO A 54 -21.25 -4.53 16.67
N GLU A 55 -21.54 -3.66 15.69
CA GLU A 55 -22.90 -3.28 15.30
C GLU A 55 -23.12 -3.59 13.82
N ARG A 56 -23.87 -4.66 13.55
CA ARG A 56 -24.02 -5.25 12.22
C ARG A 56 -24.90 -4.43 11.30
N GLU A 57 -25.90 -3.73 11.83
CA GLU A 57 -26.81 -2.92 11.01
C GLU A 57 -26.10 -1.69 10.42
N TRP A 58 -25.02 -1.25 11.05
CA TRP A 58 -24.24 -0.06 10.68
C TRP A 58 -22.85 -0.41 10.14
N GLY A 59 -22.55 -1.70 9.95
CA GLY A 59 -21.25 -2.17 9.44
C GLY A 59 -20.07 -1.92 10.37
N ILE A 60 -20.29 -1.73 11.67
CA ILE A 60 -19.23 -1.44 12.63
C ILE A 60 -18.65 -2.76 13.17
N PRO A 61 -17.38 -3.11 12.88
CA PRO A 61 -16.75 -4.31 13.41
C PRO A 61 -16.36 -4.15 14.90
N ALA A 62 -16.17 -5.29 15.55
CA ALA A 62 -15.64 -5.33 16.91
C ALA A 62 -14.25 -4.69 16.99
N GLY A 63 -13.94 -4.05 18.11
CA GLY A 63 -12.65 -3.41 18.35
C GLY A 63 -12.44 -2.07 17.63
N MET A 64 -13.49 -1.46 17.07
CA MET A 64 -13.36 -0.21 16.30
C MET A 64 -12.80 0.95 17.13
N PHE A 65 -13.31 1.15 18.34
CA PHE A 65 -12.83 2.23 19.22
C PHE A 65 -11.35 2.06 19.54
N ASP A 66 -10.90 0.82 19.79
CA ASP A 66 -9.49 0.54 20.05
C ASP A 66 -8.59 0.83 18.85
N ARG A 67 -9.07 0.57 17.63
CA ARG A 67 -8.35 0.96 16.41
C ARG A 67 -8.26 2.47 16.27
N ILE A 68 -9.35 3.20 16.55
CA ILE A 68 -9.36 4.67 16.54
C ILE A 68 -8.40 5.22 17.60
N TYR A 69 -8.45 4.66 18.81
CA TYR A 69 -7.53 4.98 19.90
C TYR A 69 -6.08 4.79 19.49
N GLN A 70 -5.73 3.60 18.98
CA GLN A 70 -4.39 3.31 18.46
C GLN A 70 -3.98 4.31 17.38
N GLY A 71 -4.88 4.62 16.44
CA GLY A 71 -4.66 5.58 15.35
C GLY A 71 -4.32 6.99 15.83
N VAL A 72 -5.09 7.55 16.77
CA VAL A 72 -4.80 8.89 17.33
C VAL A 72 -3.65 8.88 18.32
N THR A 73 -3.29 7.71 18.87
CA THR A 73 -2.14 7.54 19.77
C THR A 73 -0.83 7.21 19.09
N ASN A 74 -0.87 6.88 17.81
CA ASN A 74 0.30 6.53 17.03
C ASN A 74 1.24 7.74 16.86
N GLU A 75 2.49 7.60 17.29
CA GLU A 75 3.49 8.68 17.23
C GLU A 75 3.81 9.11 15.79
N ARG A 76 3.77 8.18 14.84
CA ARG A 76 4.05 8.46 13.42
C ARG A 76 2.94 9.26 12.76
N ASN A 77 1.67 8.94 13.03
CA ASN A 77 0.55 9.76 12.54
C ASN A 77 0.66 11.21 13.03
N MET A 78 1.27 11.40 14.18
CA MET A 78 1.44 12.71 14.82
C MET A 78 2.63 13.47 14.24
N GLU A 79 3.75 12.80 13.96
CA GLU A 79 4.87 13.35 13.18
C GLU A 79 4.39 13.79 11.79
N LEU A 80 3.72 12.91 11.06
CA LEU A 80 3.19 13.19 9.73
C LEU A 80 2.21 14.38 9.74
N THR A 81 1.32 14.47 10.75
CA THR A 81 0.42 15.63 10.92
C THR A 81 1.20 16.94 11.13
N THR A 82 2.33 16.86 11.85
CA THR A 82 3.21 18.00 12.16
C THR A 82 4.01 18.43 10.93
N GLU A 83 4.55 17.48 10.17
CA GLU A 83 5.28 17.71 8.91
C GLU A 83 4.39 18.39 7.86
N MET A 84 3.18 17.85 7.64
CA MET A 84 2.22 18.44 6.71
C MET A 84 1.74 19.82 7.13
N ALA A 85 1.67 20.08 8.44
CA ALA A 85 1.32 21.40 8.92
C ALA A 85 2.39 22.43 8.54
N ALA A 86 3.68 22.07 8.61
CA ALA A 86 4.74 22.96 8.13
C ALA A 86 4.73 23.16 6.62
N TYR A 87 4.49 22.11 5.84
CA TYR A 87 4.35 22.24 4.40
C TYR A 87 3.18 23.15 4.02
N PHE A 88 2.02 22.96 4.66
CA PHE A 88 0.87 23.84 4.49
C PHE A 88 1.18 25.29 4.87
N GLU A 89 1.81 25.53 6.03
CA GLU A 89 2.16 26.89 6.48
C GLU A 89 3.14 27.59 5.53
N LEU A 90 4.09 26.85 4.95
CA LEU A 90 5.05 27.38 3.98
C LEU A 90 4.36 27.80 2.68
N GLU A 91 3.49 26.94 2.15
CA GLU A 91 2.97 27.07 0.79
C GLU A 91 1.63 27.83 0.70
N ARG A 92 0.83 27.87 1.79
CA ARG A 92 -0.57 28.36 1.75
C ARG A 92 -0.72 29.79 1.23
N THR A 93 0.24 30.67 1.51
CA THR A 93 0.22 32.05 1.00
C THR A 93 0.41 32.06 -0.51
N GLY A 94 1.40 31.32 -1.00
CA GLY A 94 1.67 31.17 -2.44
C GLY A 94 0.50 30.53 -3.19
N TRP A 95 -0.10 29.49 -2.63
CA TRP A 95 -1.28 28.84 -3.21
C TRP A 95 -2.51 29.75 -3.25
N ARG A 96 -2.72 30.56 -2.21
CA ARG A 96 -3.80 31.55 -2.17
C ARG A 96 -3.60 32.63 -3.24
N GLU A 97 -2.37 33.11 -3.42
CA GLU A 97 -2.03 34.11 -4.44
C GLU A 97 -2.13 33.53 -5.86
N ALA A 98 -1.69 32.29 -6.05
CA ALA A 98 -1.79 31.55 -7.31
C ALA A 98 -3.23 31.19 -7.70
N GLY A 99 -4.18 31.28 -6.77
CA GLY A 99 -5.60 31.03 -7.05
C GLY A 99 -5.89 29.58 -7.42
N ILE A 100 -5.22 28.62 -6.76
CA ILE A 100 -5.41 27.17 -7.03
C ILE A 100 -6.85 26.70 -6.78
N TRP A 101 -7.60 27.44 -5.95
CA TRP A 101 -9.02 27.28 -5.67
C TRP A 101 -9.72 28.64 -5.75
N PRO A 102 -11.05 28.68 -5.98
CA PRO A 102 -11.85 29.86 -5.63
C PRO A 102 -11.58 30.29 -4.18
N ARG A 103 -11.56 31.60 -3.92
CA ARG A 103 -11.19 32.14 -2.60
C ARG A 103 -12.01 31.54 -1.47
N GLU A 104 -13.32 31.41 -1.66
CA GLU A 104 -14.24 30.85 -0.66
C GLU A 104 -13.91 29.38 -0.33
N ASP A 105 -13.57 28.58 -1.35
CA ASP A 105 -13.21 27.17 -1.16
C ASP A 105 -11.86 27.02 -0.46
N PHE A 106 -10.88 27.86 -0.83
CA PHE A 106 -9.58 27.88 -0.16
C PHE A 106 -9.72 28.26 1.31
N ASP A 107 -10.49 29.30 1.61
CA ASP A 107 -10.73 29.76 2.98
C ASP A 107 -11.47 28.70 3.80
N TRP A 108 -12.40 27.95 3.19
CA TRP A 108 -13.06 26.81 3.82
C TRP A 108 -12.08 25.66 4.13
N LEU A 109 -11.24 25.26 3.17
CA LEU A 109 -10.22 24.22 3.35
C LEU A 109 -9.21 24.60 4.43
N GLU A 110 -8.68 25.82 4.36
CA GLU A 110 -7.77 26.35 5.38
C GLU A 110 -8.44 26.34 6.76
N SER A 111 -9.70 26.76 6.86
CA SER A 111 -10.44 26.72 8.12
C SER A 111 -10.52 25.30 8.70
N ARG A 112 -10.79 24.28 7.88
CA ARG A 112 -10.82 22.86 8.34
C ARG A 112 -9.46 22.41 8.86
N ILE A 113 -8.39 22.75 8.14
CA ILE A 113 -7.02 22.40 8.52
C ILE A 113 -6.66 23.05 9.87
N LEU A 114 -6.83 24.37 9.97
CA LEU A 114 -6.49 25.14 11.17
C LEU A 114 -7.34 24.75 12.39
N ASP A 115 -8.63 24.50 12.20
CA ASP A 115 -9.55 24.05 13.26
C ASP A 115 -9.18 22.65 13.76
N GLY A 116 -8.90 21.71 12.85
CA GLY A 116 -8.40 20.38 13.21
C GLY A 116 -7.10 20.48 13.99
N PHE A 117 -6.19 21.32 13.52
CA PHE A 117 -4.87 21.50 14.11
C PHE A 117 -4.96 22.09 15.53
N GLY A 118 -5.70 23.19 15.70
CA GLY A 118 -5.91 23.82 17.00
C GLY A 118 -6.53 22.86 18.01
N TYR A 119 -7.48 22.03 17.57
CA TYR A 119 -8.07 21.01 18.43
C TYR A 119 -7.05 19.97 18.90
N VAL A 120 -6.19 19.49 18.01
CA VAL A 120 -5.13 18.52 18.36
C VAL A 120 -4.10 19.11 19.30
N GLN A 121 -3.72 20.38 19.13
CA GLN A 121 -2.83 21.06 20.08
C GLN A 121 -3.46 21.21 21.46
N GLU A 122 -4.72 21.64 21.52
CA GLU A 122 -5.38 21.91 22.79
C GLU A 122 -5.69 20.61 23.55
N HIS A 123 -6.19 19.60 22.84
CA HIS A 123 -6.77 18.36 23.38
C HIS A 123 -5.96 17.09 23.09
N GLY A 124 -4.74 17.25 22.58
CA GLY A 124 -3.80 16.15 22.36
C GLY A 124 -3.41 15.43 23.65
N ILE A 125 -2.95 14.19 23.54
CA ILE A 125 -2.41 13.45 24.69
C ILE A 125 -1.08 14.09 25.12
N ALA A 126 -0.84 14.20 26.44
CA ALA A 126 0.21 15.01 27.06
C ALA A 126 1.59 15.02 26.35
N GLY A 127 2.15 13.85 26.04
CA GLY A 127 3.45 13.75 25.36
C GLY A 127 3.45 14.30 23.92
N ARG A 128 2.30 14.26 23.25
CA ARG A 128 2.14 14.70 21.85
C ARG A 128 1.85 16.19 21.74
N LYS A 129 1.06 16.72 22.67
CA LYS A 129 0.86 18.16 22.83
C LYS A 129 2.20 18.89 22.97
N ALA A 130 3.06 18.41 23.87
CA ALA A 130 4.39 18.98 24.06
C ALA A 130 5.27 18.94 22.79
N ARG A 131 5.18 17.88 21.98
CA ARG A 131 5.92 17.76 20.71
C ARG A 131 5.44 18.78 19.67
N LEU A 132 4.13 18.99 19.58
CA LEU A 132 3.53 20.00 18.71
C LEU A 132 3.94 21.42 19.13
N ASP A 133 3.84 21.74 20.42
CA ASP A 133 4.21 23.07 20.92
C ASP A 133 5.68 23.40 20.59
N LEU A 134 6.61 22.47 20.84
CA LEU A 134 8.04 22.63 20.54
C LEU A 134 8.33 22.81 19.04
N PHE A 135 7.60 22.12 18.17
CA PHE A 135 7.77 22.24 16.73
C PHE A 135 7.33 23.62 16.22
N PHE A 136 6.16 24.08 16.65
CA PHE A 136 5.64 25.37 16.19
C PHE A 136 6.40 26.56 16.75
N ASP A 137 6.92 26.44 17.97
CA ASP A 137 7.85 27.43 18.49
C ASP A 137 9.09 27.54 17.60
N ARG A 138 9.61 26.42 17.07
CA ARG A 138 10.74 26.40 16.13
C ARG A 138 10.39 27.02 14.76
N VAL A 139 9.23 26.69 14.21
CA VAL A 139 8.75 27.26 12.92
C VAL A 139 8.51 28.76 13.04
N ARG A 140 7.88 29.23 14.13
CA ARG A 140 7.62 30.67 14.36
C ARG A 140 8.89 31.47 14.63
N GLN A 141 9.90 30.88 15.27
CA GLN A 141 11.16 31.56 15.58
C GLN A 141 12.14 31.60 14.39
N SER A 142 11.93 30.77 13.36
CA SER A 142 12.84 30.67 12.21
C SER A 142 12.31 31.49 11.02
N ALA A 143 12.53 32.80 11.02
CA ALA A 143 12.23 33.70 9.88
C ALA A 143 13.15 33.51 8.65
N TYR A 144 13.97 32.45 8.63
CA TYR A 144 14.76 32.02 7.48
C TYR A 144 14.89 30.50 7.54
N THR A 145 14.29 29.79 6.60
CA THR A 145 14.80 28.48 6.20
C THR A 145 14.78 28.42 4.67
N PRO A 146 15.94 28.32 4.03
CA PRO A 146 16.04 28.29 2.58
C PRO A 146 15.37 27.01 2.03
N MET A 147 14.93 27.08 0.78
CA MET A 147 14.33 26.08 -0.12
C MET A 147 14.68 24.59 0.08
N TYR A 148 15.78 24.29 0.78
CA TYR A 148 16.24 22.95 1.15
C TYR A 148 15.35 22.19 2.14
N ALA A 149 14.63 22.84 3.05
CA ALA A 149 13.78 22.13 4.02
C ALA A 149 12.54 21.49 3.39
N ALA A 150 11.94 22.15 2.40
CA ALA A 150 10.85 21.57 1.61
C ALA A 150 11.35 20.43 0.71
N GLN A 151 12.55 20.56 0.13
CA GLN A 151 13.19 19.51 -0.65
C GLN A 151 13.59 18.29 0.19
N SER A 152 14.00 18.46 1.45
CA SER A 152 14.30 17.33 2.35
C SER A 152 13.04 16.62 2.87
N ILE A 153 11.94 17.35 3.09
CA ILE A 153 10.63 16.75 3.42
C ILE A 153 10.12 15.92 2.25
N LEU A 154 10.23 16.44 1.02
CA LEU A 154 9.91 15.71 -0.20
C LEU A 154 10.85 14.51 -0.43
N ALA A 155 12.15 14.62 -0.12
CA ALA A 155 13.12 13.54 -0.32
C ALA A 155 13.02 12.37 0.67
N GLU A 156 12.66 12.61 1.94
CA GLU A 156 12.43 11.54 2.92
C GLU A 156 11.10 10.79 2.70
N TRP A 157 10.17 11.40 1.98
CA TRP A 157 8.86 10.83 1.68
C TRP A 157 8.84 9.87 0.48
N ILE A 158 9.88 9.90 -0.36
CA ILE A 158 9.95 9.26 -1.68
C ILE A 158 10.03 7.70 -1.69
N GLY A 159 9.87 6.98 -0.57
CA GLY A 159 9.78 5.51 -0.70
C GLY A 159 9.72 4.59 0.52
N ASP A 160 9.72 5.07 1.77
CA ASP A 160 10.05 4.18 2.91
C ASP A 160 9.28 4.49 4.22
N VAL A 161 7.95 4.26 4.28
CA VAL A 161 7.28 4.24 5.61
C VAL A 161 7.45 2.86 6.26
N ARG A 162 8.63 2.65 6.85
CA ARG A 162 9.04 1.47 7.62
C ARG A 162 8.88 1.72 9.13
N ILE A 163 8.27 0.81 9.86
CA ILE A 163 8.18 0.82 11.35
C ILE A 163 9.55 0.51 12.00
N ALA A 164 10.53 0.00 11.24
CA ALA A 164 11.91 -0.18 11.66
C ALA A 164 12.86 0.08 10.48
N GLU A 165 13.93 0.86 10.70
CA GLU A 165 15.04 1.07 9.76
C GLU A 165 15.89 -0.20 9.61
N ARG A 166 15.31 -1.27 9.10
CA ARG A 166 16.07 -2.45 8.67
C ARG A 166 15.75 -2.71 7.22
N PRO A 167 16.75 -2.77 6.31
CA PRO A 167 16.54 -3.16 4.91
C PRO A 167 15.80 -4.50 4.85
N PRO A 168 15.01 -4.76 3.78
CA PRO A 168 14.29 -6.02 3.65
C PRO A 168 15.27 -7.19 3.70
N LEU A 169 14.86 -8.31 4.27
CA LEU A 169 15.78 -9.44 4.48
C LEU A 169 16.14 -10.19 3.19
N ILE A 170 15.39 -9.99 2.11
CA ILE A 170 15.73 -10.49 0.77
C ILE A 170 16.58 -9.44 0.07
N THR A 171 17.83 -9.78 -0.24
CA THR A 171 18.75 -8.86 -0.92
C THR A 171 18.52 -8.83 -2.43
N ILE A 172 18.95 -7.75 -3.09
CA ILE A 172 18.87 -7.60 -4.54
C ILE A 172 19.61 -8.73 -5.26
N GLU A 173 20.79 -9.10 -4.79
CA GLU A 173 21.59 -10.21 -5.37
C GLU A 173 20.83 -11.53 -5.27
N ARG A 174 20.06 -11.72 -4.19
CA ARG A 174 19.24 -12.92 -4.02
C ARG A 174 18.11 -12.95 -5.06
N ILE A 175 17.46 -11.82 -5.32
CA ILE A 175 16.39 -11.69 -6.31
C ILE A 175 16.93 -12.00 -7.72
N GLU A 176 18.06 -11.41 -8.09
CA GLU A 176 18.72 -11.67 -9.37
C GLU A 176 19.09 -13.15 -9.54
N ALA A 177 19.56 -13.80 -8.48
CA ALA A 177 19.94 -15.21 -8.53
C ALA A 177 18.76 -16.15 -8.79
N ILE A 178 17.54 -15.77 -8.39
CA ILE A 178 16.34 -16.60 -8.55
C ILE A 178 15.51 -16.22 -9.77
N GLU A 179 15.77 -15.10 -10.43
CA GLU A 179 15.06 -14.65 -11.63
C GLU A 179 15.00 -15.74 -12.72
N SER A 180 16.09 -16.50 -12.90
CA SER A 180 16.15 -17.61 -13.87
C SER A 180 15.18 -18.77 -13.61
N GLN A 181 14.58 -18.84 -12.40
CA GLN A 181 13.58 -19.84 -12.04
C GLN A 181 12.16 -19.41 -12.40
N LEU A 182 11.94 -18.10 -12.58
CA LEU A 182 10.64 -17.52 -12.88
C LEU A 182 10.29 -17.66 -14.37
N LYS A 183 8.99 -17.72 -14.65
CA LYS A 183 8.44 -17.75 -16.00
C LYS A 183 7.26 -16.78 -16.08
N PRO A 184 7.03 -16.16 -17.25
CA PRO A 184 5.85 -15.34 -17.48
C PRO A 184 4.58 -16.06 -17.05
N GLY A 185 3.72 -15.35 -16.33
CA GLY A 185 2.51 -15.89 -15.71
C GLY A 185 2.67 -16.30 -14.24
N ASP A 186 3.89 -16.40 -13.72
CA ASP A 186 4.10 -16.67 -12.31
C ASP A 186 3.44 -15.60 -11.42
N ILE A 187 2.74 -16.05 -10.39
CA ILE A 187 2.10 -15.20 -9.38
C ILE A 187 3.08 -15.05 -8.21
N ILE A 188 3.51 -13.82 -7.97
CA ILE A 188 4.41 -13.46 -6.87
C ILE A 188 3.56 -13.07 -5.67
N LEU A 189 3.79 -13.69 -4.53
CA LEU A 189 3.25 -13.29 -3.23
C LEU A 189 4.36 -12.63 -2.45
N GLU A 190 4.11 -11.44 -1.91
CA GLU A 190 5.12 -10.71 -1.15
C GLU A 190 4.58 -10.21 0.18
N ARG A 191 5.46 -10.17 1.17
CA ARG A 191 5.22 -9.54 2.45
C ARG A 191 6.46 -8.74 2.84
N ARG A 192 6.30 -7.42 2.88
CA ARG A 192 7.23 -6.51 3.55
C ARG A 192 6.79 -6.38 5.00
N ASN A 193 7.55 -6.91 5.95
CA ASN A 193 7.35 -6.56 7.35
C ASN A 193 7.56 -5.05 7.51
N TRP A 194 6.91 -4.48 8.51
CA TRP A 194 7.06 -3.07 8.89
C TRP A 194 6.38 -2.02 7.99
N PHE A 195 5.60 -2.44 6.99
CA PHE A 195 4.63 -1.56 6.33
C PHE A 195 3.29 -1.56 7.07
N LEU A 196 2.77 -0.37 7.39
CA LEU A 196 1.56 -0.15 8.20
C LEU A 196 0.30 -0.81 7.61
N SER A 197 0.30 -1.09 6.31
CA SER A 197 -0.80 -1.75 5.61
C SER A 197 -1.06 -3.19 6.11
N ASN A 198 -0.08 -3.86 6.73
CA ASN A 198 -0.21 -5.25 7.21
C ASN A 198 -1.06 -5.46 8.45
N ALA A 199 -1.31 -4.41 9.25
CA ALA A 199 -2.16 -4.52 10.43
C ALA A 199 -3.67 -4.68 10.09
N PHE A 200 -4.07 -4.44 8.84
CA PHE A 200 -5.47 -4.33 8.43
C PHE A 200 -5.97 -5.47 7.52
N LEU A 201 -5.11 -6.42 7.16
CA LEU A 201 -5.53 -7.62 6.43
C LEU A 201 -5.52 -8.87 7.31
N PRO A 202 -6.53 -9.75 7.16
CA PRO A 202 -6.45 -11.09 7.70
C PRO A 202 -5.39 -11.88 6.90
N GLY A 203 -4.43 -12.46 7.61
CA GLY A 203 -3.49 -13.42 7.04
C GLY A 203 -2.06 -12.94 6.89
N PHE A 204 -1.17 -13.92 6.68
CA PHE A 204 0.26 -13.69 6.56
C PHE A 204 0.64 -12.97 5.26
N TRP A 205 -0.04 -13.25 4.14
CA TRP A 205 0.30 -12.74 2.81
C TRP A 205 -0.57 -11.55 2.40
N PRO A 206 -0.01 -10.33 2.37
CA PRO A 206 -0.76 -9.13 2.10
C PRO A 206 -0.91 -8.77 0.62
N HIS A 207 0.03 -9.16 -0.25
CA HIS A 207 0.11 -8.66 -1.62
C HIS A 207 0.36 -9.78 -2.62
N ALA A 208 -0.10 -9.55 -3.84
CA ALA A 208 0.20 -10.38 -4.99
C ALA A 208 0.52 -9.51 -6.22
N ALA A 209 1.45 -9.97 -7.04
CA ALA A 209 1.87 -9.37 -8.29
C ALA A 209 1.97 -10.44 -9.39
N LEU A 210 2.02 -10.01 -10.65
CA LEU A 210 2.14 -10.90 -11.81
C LEU A 210 3.49 -10.68 -12.49
N TYR A 211 4.29 -11.73 -12.60
CA TYR A 211 5.51 -11.72 -13.40
C TYR A 211 5.15 -11.86 -14.88
N VAL A 212 5.52 -10.87 -15.69
CA VAL A 212 5.21 -10.81 -17.13
C VAL A 212 6.42 -11.14 -18.00
N GLY A 213 7.63 -11.12 -17.42
CA GLY A 213 8.88 -11.43 -18.12
C GLY A 213 9.45 -10.22 -18.87
N ARG A 214 10.33 -10.45 -19.83
CA ARG A 214 10.87 -9.39 -20.72
C ARG A 214 10.17 -9.40 -22.08
N ILE A 215 10.53 -8.48 -22.96
CA ILE A 215 9.99 -8.47 -24.33
C ILE A 215 10.30 -9.78 -25.09
N GLU A 216 11.42 -10.44 -24.82
CA GLU A 216 11.76 -11.75 -25.37
C GLU A 216 10.75 -12.84 -24.95
N ASP A 217 10.24 -12.75 -23.73
CA ASP A 217 9.21 -13.64 -23.23
C ASP A 217 7.87 -13.40 -23.93
N LEU A 218 7.50 -12.14 -24.12
CA LEU A 218 6.28 -11.79 -24.87
C LEU A 218 6.35 -12.28 -26.32
N ARG A 219 7.54 -12.25 -26.94
CA ARG A 219 7.77 -12.84 -28.27
C ARG A 219 7.63 -14.36 -28.24
N ARG A 220 8.19 -15.03 -27.23
CA ARG A 220 8.08 -16.48 -27.05
C ARG A 220 6.64 -16.94 -26.88
N LEU A 221 5.82 -16.16 -26.17
CA LEU A 221 4.39 -16.39 -26.01
C LEU A 221 3.57 -16.01 -27.26
N GLY A 222 4.18 -15.39 -28.28
CA GLY A 222 3.51 -14.97 -29.50
C GLY A 222 2.61 -13.74 -29.34
N ILE A 223 2.80 -12.95 -28.28
CA ILE A 223 1.95 -11.80 -27.96
C ILE A 223 2.65 -10.44 -28.14
N ALA A 224 3.96 -10.41 -28.43
CA ALA A 224 4.73 -9.17 -28.56
C ALA A 224 4.18 -8.19 -29.60
N ASP A 225 3.55 -8.70 -30.67
CA ASP A 225 2.94 -7.90 -31.74
C ASP A 225 1.41 -7.78 -31.59
N ASP A 226 0.83 -8.19 -30.45
CA ASP A 226 -0.61 -8.05 -30.20
C ASP A 226 -0.98 -6.57 -30.04
N PRO A 227 -1.98 -6.04 -30.78
CA PRO A 227 -2.37 -4.64 -30.72
C PRO A 227 -2.77 -4.15 -29.31
N ARG A 228 -3.17 -5.06 -28.41
CA ARG A 228 -3.51 -4.71 -27.02
C ARG A 228 -2.30 -4.27 -26.20
N LEU A 229 -1.07 -4.51 -26.67
CA LEU A 229 0.15 -4.05 -26.03
C LEU A 229 0.62 -2.68 -26.53
N GLU A 230 0.19 -2.25 -27.71
CA GLU A 230 0.78 -1.11 -28.44
C GLU A 230 0.89 0.16 -27.59
N THR A 231 -0.15 0.49 -26.82
CA THR A 231 -0.20 1.68 -25.95
C THR A 231 0.62 1.57 -24.66
N HIS A 232 1.17 0.39 -24.37
CA HIS A 232 1.89 0.10 -23.12
C HIS A 232 3.37 -0.22 -23.36
N LEU A 233 3.74 -0.61 -24.59
CA LEU A 233 5.10 -1.06 -24.92
C LEU A 233 6.16 0.02 -24.73
N GLU A 234 5.85 1.29 -24.99
CA GLU A 234 6.82 2.38 -24.80
C GLU A 234 7.33 2.41 -23.35
N GLU A 235 6.41 2.52 -22.37
CA GLU A 235 6.73 2.52 -20.94
C GLU A 235 7.28 1.17 -20.46
N TYR A 236 6.74 0.05 -20.95
CA TYR A 236 7.22 -1.28 -20.57
C TYR A 236 8.67 -1.54 -21.02
N LEU A 237 9.11 -0.94 -22.13
CA LEU A 237 10.48 -1.08 -22.63
C LEU A 237 11.45 -0.05 -22.04
N GLU A 238 10.96 0.94 -21.30
CA GLU A 238 11.80 1.83 -20.51
C GLU A 238 12.38 1.10 -19.29
N SER A 239 13.44 1.67 -18.74
CA SER A 239 13.99 1.19 -17.47
C SER A 239 13.10 1.62 -16.30
N ALA A 240 12.88 0.70 -15.38
CA ALA A 240 12.31 0.97 -14.07
C ALA A 240 13.17 1.96 -13.27
N SER A 241 12.62 2.43 -12.15
CA SER A 241 13.27 3.43 -11.27
C SER A 241 14.64 2.99 -10.72
N ASP A 242 14.88 1.68 -10.62
CA ASP A 242 16.17 1.10 -10.22
C ASP A 242 17.10 0.75 -11.40
N GLY A 243 16.76 1.21 -12.61
CA GLY A 243 17.56 1.05 -13.82
C GLY A 243 17.47 -0.32 -14.49
N ARG A 244 16.51 -1.16 -14.08
CA ARG A 244 16.30 -2.52 -14.60
C ARG A 244 15.08 -2.60 -15.50
N ASP A 245 14.91 -3.72 -16.20
CA ASP A 245 13.75 -3.94 -17.04
C ASP A 245 12.47 -4.03 -16.21
N HIS A 246 11.37 -3.50 -16.75
CA HIS A 246 10.04 -3.83 -16.26
C HIS A 246 9.72 -5.29 -16.56
N THR A 247 9.51 -6.09 -15.52
CA THR A 247 9.22 -7.52 -15.65
C THR A 247 8.05 -8.00 -14.79
N VAL A 248 7.50 -7.10 -13.99
CA VAL A 248 6.35 -7.32 -13.11
C VAL A 248 5.27 -6.28 -13.43
N ILE A 249 4.01 -6.70 -13.38
CA ILE A 249 2.87 -5.79 -13.32
C ILE A 249 2.15 -6.01 -11.98
N GLU A 250 1.88 -4.91 -11.28
CA GLU A 250 1.29 -4.95 -9.95
C GLU A 250 0.37 -3.76 -9.69
N SER A 251 -0.58 -3.93 -8.76
CA SER A 251 -1.41 -2.82 -8.30
C SER A 251 -0.98 -2.39 -6.91
N VAL A 252 -0.37 -1.21 -6.83
CA VAL A 252 0.12 -0.58 -5.60
C VAL A 252 -0.56 0.78 -5.41
N SER A 253 -0.14 1.56 -4.40
CA SER A 253 -0.73 2.87 -4.09
C SER A 253 -0.74 3.86 -5.25
N GLU A 254 0.22 3.72 -6.16
CA GLU A 254 0.43 4.50 -7.37
C GLU A 254 -0.54 4.11 -8.50
N GLY A 255 -1.28 3.02 -8.33
CA GLY A 255 -2.14 2.41 -9.34
C GLY A 255 -1.56 1.10 -9.86
N VAL A 256 -2.03 0.69 -11.05
CA VAL A 256 -1.47 -0.47 -11.74
C VAL A 256 -0.27 -0.04 -12.57
N ILE A 257 0.93 -0.47 -12.17
CA ILE A 257 2.19 -0.04 -12.76
C ILE A 257 3.00 -1.23 -13.26
N PHE A 258 3.96 -0.94 -14.13
CA PHE A 258 5.09 -1.83 -14.35
C PHE A 258 6.19 -1.57 -13.33
N SER A 259 6.82 -2.65 -12.85
CA SER A 259 7.95 -2.59 -11.93
C SER A 259 9.02 -3.60 -12.33
N SER A 260 10.24 -3.38 -11.83
CA SER A 260 11.29 -4.39 -11.94
C SER A 260 11.07 -5.51 -10.93
N LEU A 261 11.56 -6.71 -11.24
CA LEU A 261 11.52 -7.83 -10.32
C LEU A 261 12.17 -7.51 -8.97
N THR A 262 13.29 -6.79 -9.02
CA THR A 262 14.03 -6.32 -7.84
C THR A 262 13.24 -5.32 -7.04
N HIS A 263 12.48 -4.40 -7.66
CA HIS A 263 11.61 -3.50 -6.92
C HIS A 263 10.49 -4.26 -6.20
N SER A 264 9.75 -5.12 -6.91
CA SER A 264 8.64 -5.88 -6.33
C SER A 264 9.15 -6.80 -5.20
N MET A 265 10.12 -7.66 -5.49
CA MET A 265 10.58 -8.70 -4.55
C MET A 265 11.52 -8.22 -3.44
N HIS A 266 11.82 -6.91 -3.34
CA HIS A 266 12.58 -6.34 -2.23
C HIS A 266 11.73 -6.30 -0.94
N ALA A 267 11.50 -7.49 -0.40
CA ALA A 267 10.59 -7.76 0.71
C ALA A 267 11.25 -8.66 1.77
N ASP A 268 10.51 -9.00 2.83
CA ASP A 268 11.00 -9.93 3.85
C ASP A 268 10.63 -11.37 3.51
N TYR A 269 9.45 -11.56 2.92
CA TYR A 269 8.99 -12.85 2.43
C TYR A 269 8.53 -12.73 1.00
N VAL A 270 8.94 -13.68 0.16
CA VAL A 270 8.42 -13.83 -1.20
C VAL A 270 8.15 -15.29 -1.48
N ALA A 271 6.96 -15.61 -1.99
CA ALA A 271 6.67 -16.91 -2.56
C ALA A 271 6.23 -16.76 -4.02
N VAL A 272 6.46 -17.79 -4.82
CA VAL A 272 6.07 -17.80 -6.24
C VAL A 272 5.26 -19.06 -6.54
N LEU A 273 4.08 -18.85 -7.12
CA LEU A 273 3.18 -19.90 -7.59
C LEU A 273 3.04 -19.82 -9.11
N ARG A 274 3.12 -20.96 -9.79
CA ARG A 274 3.02 -21.05 -11.25
C ARG A 274 1.69 -21.66 -11.68
N PRO A 275 0.87 -20.96 -12.46
CA PRO A 275 -0.34 -21.54 -13.04
C PRO A 275 -0.04 -22.70 -13.99
N ARG A 276 -0.81 -23.78 -13.88
CA ARG A 276 -0.80 -24.92 -14.82
C ARG A 276 -1.69 -24.63 -16.03
N LEU A 277 -1.31 -23.61 -16.78
CA LEU A 277 -2.01 -23.16 -17.97
C LEU A 277 -1.14 -23.33 -19.22
N SER A 278 -1.78 -23.38 -20.38
CA SER A 278 -1.07 -23.37 -21.66
C SER A 278 -0.40 -22.01 -21.92
N GLU A 279 0.62 -21.96 -22.77
CA GLU A 279 1.28 -20.70 -23.13
C GLU A 279 0.31 -19.68 -23.76
N GLN A 280 -0.74 -20.16 -24.43
CA GLN A 280 -1.79 -19.31 -25.00
C GLN A 280 -2.63 -18.64 -23.91
N GLU A 281 -3.00 -19.40 -22.88
CA GLU A 281 -3.74 -18.87 -21.72
C GLU A 281 -2.87 -17.92 -20.90
N ILE A 282 -1.58 -18.23 -20.70
CA ILE A 282 -0.62 -17.31 -20.06
C ILE A 282 -0.48 -16.01 -20.87
N GLY A 283 -0.32 -16.10 -22.18
CA GLY A 283 -0.28 -14.93 -23.05
C GLY A 283 -1.54 -14.07 -22.93
N GLU A 284 -2.73 -14.70 -22.95
CA GLU A 284 -3.99 -13.99 -22.75
C GLU A 284 -4.11 -13.37 -21.35
N ALA A 285 -3.64 -14.03 -20.30
CA ALA A 285 -3.63 -13.49 -18.94
C ALA A 285 -2.75 -12.24 -18.82
N ILE A 286 -1.55 -12.26 -19.43
CA ILE A 286 -0.66 -11.10 -19.48
C ILE A 286 -1.32 -9.96 -20.26
N LEU A 287 -1.91 -10.24 -21.43
CA LEU A 287 -2.62 -9.23 -22.22
C LEU A 287 -3.79 -8.61 -21.44
N ARG A 288 -4.51 -9.41 -20.65
CA ARG A 288 -5.55 -8.89 -19.74
C ARG A 288 -4.95 -7.99 -18.68
N ALA A 289 -3.86 -8.39 -18.02
CA ALA A 289 -3.20 -7.58 -17.01
C ALA A 289 -2.73 -6.23 -17.57
N PHE A 290 -2.13 -6.20 -18.77
CA PHE A 290 -1.70 -4.96 -19.43
C PHE A 290 -2.87 -3.97 -19.66
N ARG A 291 -4.09 -4.45 -19.94
CA ARG A 291 -5.29 -3.58 -20.06
C ARG A 291 -5.68 -2.87 -18.76
N HIS A 292 -5.12 -3.28 -17.62
CA HIS A 292 -5.28 -2.60 -16.35
C HIS A 292 -4.18 -1.57 -16.07
N HIS A 293 -3.08 -1.58 -16.82
CA HIS A 293 -1.98 -0.64 -16.64
C HIS A 293 -2.45 0.82 -16.70
N GLY A 294 -1.94 1.65 -15.79
CA GLY A 294 -2.29 3.06 -15.65
C GLY A 294 -3.67 3.33 -15.05
N LYS A 295 -4.45 2.29 -14.73
CA LYS A 295 -5.68 2.49 -13.95
C LYS A 295 -5.29 3.02 -12.58
N PRO A 296 -5.96 4.08 -12.10
CA PRO A 296 -5.76 4.51 -10.74
C PRO A 296 -6.16 3.38 -9.82
N TYR A 297 -5.54 3.35 -8.66
CA TYR A 297 -5.97 2.51 -7.58
C TYR A 297 -7.45 2.82 -7.28
N ASP A 298 -8.33 1.80 -7.34
CA ASP A 298 -9.79 2.00 -7.26
C ASP A 298 -10.22 2.33 -5.83
N PHE A 299 -10.36 3.63 -5.56
CA PHE A 299 -10.88 4.20 -4.33
C PHE A 299 -12.43 4.24 -4.35
N GLU A 300 -13.09 3.09 -4.28
CA GLU A 300 -14.40 3.07 -3.61
C GLU A 300 -14.18 3.10 -2.10
N PHE A 301 -14.22 4.32 -1.55
CA PHE A 301 -14.29 4.70 -0.13
C PHE A 301 -14.85 3.61 0.82
N ASP A 302 -13.97 2.71 1.26
CA ASP A 302 -14.15 1.92 2.47
C ASP A 302 -12.77 1.68 3.10
N PHE A 303 -12.45 2.52 4.09
CA PHE A 303 -11.16 2.64 4.77
C PHE A 303 -10.77 1.42 5.62
N PHE A 304 -11.46 0.28 5.48
CA PHE A 304 -11.25 -0.86 6.35
C PHE A 304 -10.71 -2.12 5.69
N THR A 305 -10.69 -2.25 4.36
CA THR A 305 -10.07 -3.44 3.72
C THR A 305 -9.71 -3.33 2.24
N ALA A 306 -10.10 -2.29 1.50
CA ALA A 306 -10.05 -2.34 0.04
C ALA A 306 -8.62 -2.34 -0.55
N ASP A 307 -7.69 -1.66 0.12
CA ASP A 307 -6.36 -1.35 -0.41
C ASP A 307 -5.62 -2.61 -0.94
N LYS A 308 -5.64 -3.72 -0.20
CA LYS A 308 -4.92 -4.95 -0.60
C LYS A 308 -5.79 -6.01 -1.27
N LEU A 309 -7.05 -5.68 -1.52
CA LEU A 309 -7.94 -6.48 -2.34
C LEU A 309 -7.79 -6.12 -3.83
N VAL A 310 -7.28 -4.92 -4.15
CA VAL A 310 -7.02 -4.47 -5.53
C VAL A 310 -5.83 -5.19 -6.17
N CYS A 311 -4.75 -5.46 -5.41
CA CYS A 311 -3.58 -6.18 -5.94
C CYS A 311 -3.90 -7.62 -6.35
N THR A 312 -4.71 -8.30 -5.56
CA THR A 312 -5.23 -9.61 -5.93
C THR A 312 -6.35 -9.54 -6.97
N GLU A 313 -7.10 -8.45 -7.04
CA GLU A 313 -8.03 -8.23 -8.14
C GLU A 313 -7.31 -8.20 -9.48
N LEU A 314 -6.14 -7.56 -9.60
CA LEU A 314 -5.35 -7.60 -10.84
C LEU A 314 -5.05 -9.05 -11.28
N VAL A 315 -4.58 -9.88 -10.35
CA VAL A 315 -4.29 -11.31 -10.59
C VAL A 315 -5.58 -12.08 -10.94
N TYR A 316 -6.66 -11.85 -10.21
CA TYR A 316 -7.97 -12.45 -10.48
C TYR A 316 -8.48 -12.10 -11.88
N ARG A 317 -8.42 -10.82 -12.28
CA ARG A 317 -8.86 -10.33 -13.59
C ARG A 317 -7.99 -10.87 -14.73
N ALA A 318 -6.68 -11.00 -14.50
CA ALA A 318 -5.77 -11.61 -15.47
C ALA A 318 -6.18 -13.07 -15.75
N TYR A 319 -6.49 -13.83 -14.70
CA TYR A 319 -6.79 -15.27 -14.79
C TYR A 319 -8.28 -15.63 -14.77
N GLU A 320 -9.18 -14.65 -14.89
CA GLU A 320 -10.63 -14.86 -14.78
C GLU A 320 -11.12 -15.88 -15.83
N GLY A 321 -11.71 -16.97 -15.35
CA GLY A 321 -12.18 -18.08 -16.20
C GLY A 321 -11.08 -19.07 -16.64
N MET A 322 -9.82 -18.86 -16.27
CA MET A 322 -8.71 -19.80 -16.48
C MET A 322 -8.32 -20.53 -15.19
N LEU A 323 -8.39 -19.83 -14.06
CA LEU A 323 -8.19 -20.40 -12.71
C LEU A 323 -9.48 -20.29 -11.89
N ARG A 324 -9.70 -21.26 -10.99
CA ARG A 324 -10.81 -21.23 -10.04
C ARG A 324 -10.44 -20.42 -8.80
N PHE A 325 -11.09 -19.27 -8.67
CA PHE A 325 -11.02 -18.40 -7.50
C PHE A 325 -12.29 -18.52 -6.64
N ASP A 326 -12.20 -19.17 -5.49
CA ASP A 326 -13.26 -19.22 -4.49
C ASP A 326 -13.33 -17.88 -3.72
N LEU A 327 -14.10 -16.92 -4.25
CA LEU A 327 -14.25 -15.60 -3.61
C LEU A 327 -14.80 -15.75 -2.18
N VAL A 328 -14.19 -15.00 -1.27
CA VAL A 328 -14.59 -14.91 0.13
C VAL A 328 -15.24 -13.55 0.40
N ARG A 329 -16.27 -13.55 1.23
CA ARG A 329 -16.94 -12.31 1.64
C ARG A 329 -16.15 -11.66 2.78
N MET A 330 -15.50 -10.53 2.50
CA MET A 330 -14.84 -9.69 3.51
C MET A 330 -15.47 -8.30 3.52
N MET A 331 -15.86 -7.83 4.70
CA MET A 331 -16.45 -6.50 4.89
C MET A 331 -17.60 -6.20 3.91
N GLY A 332 -18.44 -7.20 3.64
CA GLY A 332 -19.61 -7.04 2.77
C GLY A 332 -19.32 -7.14 1.27
N ARG A 333 -18.06 -7.24 0.82
CA ARG A 333 -17.68 -7.43 -0.60
C ARG A 333 -17.11 -8.83 -0.86
N ASP A 334 -17.43 -9.41 -2.01
CA ASP A 334 -16.77 -10.63 -2.47
C ASP A 334 -15.37 -10.26 -2.96
N THR A 335 -14.36 -10.95 -2.46
CA THR A 335 -12.96 -10.64 -2.73
C THR A 335 -12.07 -11.89 -2.66
N TYR A 336 -10.82 -11.79 -3.10
CA TYR A 336 -9.88 -12.91 -3.10
C TYR A 336 -8.52 -12.49 -2.53
N PRO A 337 -8.33 -12.50 -1.20
CA PRO A 337 -7.07 -12.10 -0.58
C PRO A 337 -5.89 -12.96 -1.05
N ALA A 338 -4.67 -12.41 -1.01
CA ALA A 338 -3.48 -13.12 -1.48
C ALA A 338 -3.25 -14.43 -0.72
N LEU A 339 -3.60 -14.45 0.57
CA LEU A 339 -3.62 -15.65 1.40
C LEU A 339 -4.45 -16.80 0.81
N GLU A 340 -5.55 -16.53 0.10
CA GLU A 340 -6.38 -17.57 -0.49
C GLU A 340 -5.68 -18.30 -1.65
N LEU A 341 -4.67 -17.70 -2.30
CA LEU A 341 -3.80 -18.41 -3.25
C LEU A 341 -2.99 -19.52 -2.56
N VAL A 342 -2.45 -19.24 -1.37
CA VAL A 342 -1.70 -20.21 -0.57
C VAL A 342 -2.60 -21.34 -0.09
N ARG A 343 -3.80 -20.99 0.42
CA ARG A 343 -4.78 -21.96 0.89
C ARG A 343 -5.29 -22.84 -0.25
N LYS A 344 -5.56 -22.24 -1.42
CA LYS A 344 -5.92 -22.97 -2.64
C LYS A 344 -4.83 -23.97 -3.01
N PHE A 345 -3.58 -23.51 -3.14
CA PHE A 345 -2.44 -24.38 -3.43
C PHE A 345 -2.33 -25.53 -2.42
N GLY A 346 -2.38 -25.24 -1.12
CA GLY A 346 -2.29 -26.25 -0.06
C GLY A 346 -3.41 -27.29 -0.09
N ARG A 347 -4.63 -26.92 -0.51
CA ARG A 347 -5.76 -27.86 -0.68
C ARG A 347 -5.60 -28.75 -1.91
N GLU A 348 -5.10 -28.17 -3.01
CA GLU A 348 -5.07 -28.81 -4.31
C GLU A 348 -3.77 -29.57 -4.58
N ARG A 349 -2.68 -29.30 -3.85
CA ARG A 349 -1.38 -29.95 -4.09
C ARG A 349 -1.49 -31.48 -4.07
N GLY A 350 -0.96 -32.12 -5.11
CA GLY A 350 -1.01 -33.57 -5.28
C GLY A 350 -2.36 -34.11 -5.72
N GLN A 351 -3.39 -33.27 -5.91
CA GLN A 351 -4.67 -33.66 -6.48
C GLN A 351 -4.67 -33.55 -8.01
N PRO A 352 -5.54 -34.33 -8.71
CA PRO A 352 -5.67 -34.25 -10.16
C PRO A 352 -6.10 -32.88 -10.69
N ASP A 353 -6.82 -32.10 -9.90
CA ASP A 353 -7.34 -30.77 -10.26
C ASP A 353 -6.47 -29.62 -9.75
N GLN A 354 -5.21 -29.89 -9.41
CA GLN A 354 -4.24 -28.86 -9.02
C GLN A 354 -4.01 -27.85 -10.16
N GLU A 355 -4.26 -26.57 -9.86
CA GLU A 355 -4.11 -25.47 -10.84
C GLU A 355 -2.81 -24.67 -10.67
N LEU A 356 -2.10 -24.80 -9.54
CA LEU A 356 -0.90 -24.02 -9.20
C LEU A 356 0.25 -24.95 -8.80
N ASP A 357 1.47 -24.68 -9.28
CA ASP A 357 2.71 -25.32 -8.86
C ASP A 357 3.52 -24.40 -7.93
N PHE A 358 4.20 -24.99 -6.94
CA PHE A 358 5.16 -24.27 -6.12
C PHE A 358 6.46 -24.06 -6.90
N VAL A 359 6.97 -22.81 -6.91
CA VAL A 359 8.27 -22.48 -7.53
C VAL A 359 9.32 -22.25 -6.46
N LEU A 360 9.07 -21.31 -5.54
CA LEU A 360 9.98 -21.00 -4.43
C LEU A 360 9.26 -20.30 -3.28
N PHE A 361 9.90 -20.31 -2.11
CA PHE A 361 9.54 -19.48 -0.98
C PHE A 361 10.81 -19.01 -0.26
N LEU A 362 11.02 -17.70 -0.25
CA LEU A 362 12.02 -17.02 0.56
C LEU A 362 11.37 -16.62 1.88
N ASP A 363 11.82 -17.25 2.96
CA ASP A 363 11.27 -17.08 4.30
C ASP A 363 12.23 -16.27 5.18
N ALA A 364 11.79 -15.08 5.60
CA ALA A 364 12.58 -14.21 6.48
C ALA A 364 12.83 -14.86 7.85
N GLU A 365 14.09 -14.86 8.27
CA GLU A 365 14.55 -15.28 9.59
C GLU A 365 15.14 -14.05 10.32
N PRO A 366 14.32 -13.30 11.10
CA PRO A 366 14.77 -12.06 11.75
C PRO A 366 15.98 -12.25 12.68
N ALA A 367 16.11 -13.43 13.30
CA ALA A 367 17.22 -13.75 14.20
C ALA A 367 18.57 -13.78 13.49
N SER A 368 18.60 -14.18 12.21
CA SER A 368 19.82 -14.25 11.41
C SER A 368 19.97 -13.06 10.44
N GLY A 369 18.93 -12.22 10.31
CA GLY A 369 18.96 -11.03 9.46
C GLY A 369 19.01 -11.34 7.97
N ARG A 370 18.46 -12.48 7.54
CA ARG A 370 18.40 -12.93 6.14
C ARG A 370 17.10 -13.68 5.86
N ALA A 371 16.76 -13.81 4.58
CA ALA A 371 15.77 -14.76 4.11
C ALA A 371 16.44 -16.07 3.65
N ASN A 372 15.81 -17.20 3.95
CA ASN A 372 16.28 -18.53 3.56
C ASN A 372 15.30 -19.19 2.59
N ASP A 373 15.78 -20.15 1.80
CA ASP A 373 14.91 -21.03 1.03
C ASP A 373 14.08 -21.89 1.99
N ALA A 374 12.78 -21.80 1.86
CA ALA A 374 11.82 -22.63 2.58
C ALA A 374 11.19 -23.67 1.65
N THR A 375 10.80 -24.77 2.25
CA THR A 375 10.15 -25.88 1.59
C THR A 375 8.70 -25.55 1.21
N GLU A 376 8.14 -26.35 0.30
CA GLU A 376 6.72 -26.28 -0.05
C GLU A 376 5.82 -26.46 1.18
N ASP A 377 6.17 -27.36 2.11
CA ASP A 377 5.42 -27.56 3.36
C ASP A 377 5.45 -26.34 4.27
N GLU A 378 6.61 -25.67 4.39
CA GLU A 378 6.73 -24.42 5.15
C GLU A 378 5.96 -23.27 4.50
N PHE A 379 5.91 -23.23 3.17
CA PHE A 379 5.07 -22.29 2.43
C PHE A 379 3.58 -22.52 2.71
N VAL A 380 3.09 -23.76 2.67
CA VAL A 380 1.69 -24.06 3.00
C VAL A 380 1.39 -23.69 4.46
N ALA A 381 2.29 -24.03 5.40
CA ALA A 381 2.16 -23.67 6.81
C ALA A 381 2.18 -22.14 7.04
N SER A 382 2.75 -21.35 6.13
CA SER A 382 2.74 -19.90 6.23
C SER A 382 1.33 -19.30 6.20
N ALA A 383 0.34 -20.03 5.66
CA ALA A 383 -1.05 -19.58 5.62
C ALA A 383 -1.68 -19.41 7.01
N ASP A 384 -1.16 -20.12 8.01
CA ASP A 384 -1.62 -20.08 9.40
C ASP A 384 -0.81 -19.12 10.28
N ARG A 385 0.25 -18.50 9.72
CA ARG A 385 1.04 -17.51 10.45
C ARG A 385 0.23 -16.24 10.69
N PRO A 386 0.39 -15.57 11.85
CA PRO A 386 -0.33 -14.36 12.15
C PRO A 386 0.05 -13.21 11.18
N SER A 387 -0.89 -12.28 10.98
CA SER A 387 -0.64 -11.02 10.28
C SER A 387 0.23 -10.06 11.10
N ALA A 388 0.22 -10.21 12.43
CA ALA A 388 1.00 -9.38 13.35
C ALA A 388 2.52 -9.57 13.18
N PHE A 389 3.28 -8.55 13.58
CA PHE A 389 4.73 -8.58 13.61
C PHE A 389 5.19 -9.67 14.57
N SER A 390 5.79 -10.74 14.04
CA SER A 390 6.54 -11.67 14.87
C SER A 390 7.78 -10.92 15.38
N HIS A 391 7.82 -10.69 16.69
CA HIS A 391 8.86 -9.93 17.39
C HIS A 391 10.27 -10.50 17.24
#